data_AF-A0A432YA59-F1
#
_entry.id   AF-A0A432YA59-F1
#
_cell.length_a   1.000
_cell.length_b   1.000
_cell.length_c   1.000
_cell.angle_alpha   90.00
_cell.angle_beta   90.00
_cell.angle_gamma   90.00
#
_symmetry.space_group_name_H-M   'P 1'
#
loop_
_entity.id
_entity.type
_entity.pdbx_description
1 polymer ?
#
loop_
_entity_poly.entity_id
_entity_poly.type
_entity_poly.pdbx_seq_one_letter_code
_entity_poly.pdbx_strand_id
1 'polypeptide(L)'
;MRKQSTWLWVIAAVLAFFLFGDEILGLLGAIIGLVISIGVTGLVMLAIAVGAFGLVVAVGGSIAVAMVVAAVALAAVLFSWLWPYLLLAGIIYLLVRKRPKAV
;
A
#
# COMPACT_ATOMS: atom_id res chain seq x y z
N MET A 1 34.14 -40.14 3.44
CA MET A 1 33.50 -38.85 3.11
C MET A 1 33.00 -38.92 1.67
N ARG A 2 31.72 -39.26 1.44
CA ARG A 2 31.15 -39.37 0.09
C ARG A 2 31.12 -37.97 -0.52
N LYS A 3 31.84 -37.76 -1.62
CA LYS A 3 31.70 -36.58 -2.48
C LYS A 3 30.27 -36.59 -3.02
N GLN A 4 29.34 -36.00 -2.28
CA GLN A 4 27.99 -35.76 -2.75
C GLN A 4 28.13 -34.96 -4.04
N SER A 5 27.57 -35.51 -5.12
CA SER A 5 27.70 -34.98 -6.47
C SER A 5 27.01 -33.62 -6.55
N THR A 6 27.76 -32.56 -6.26
CA THR A 6 27.34 -31.17 -6.50
C THR A 6 26.86 -30.99 -7.94
N TRP A 7 27.42 -31.77 -8.87
CA TRP A 7 27.02 -31.78 -10.28
C TRP A 7 25.59 -32.25 -10.52
N LEU A 8 25.11 -33.28 -9.82
CA LEU A 8 23.73 -33.74 -9.95
C LEU A 8 22.72 -32.71 -9.42
N TRP A 9 23.09 -31.96 -8.37
CA TRP A 9 22.27 -30.86 -7.86
C TRP A 9 22.20 -29.69 -8.84
N VAL A 10 23.29 -29.38 -9.53
CA VAL A 10 23.30 -28.33 -10.57
C VAL A 10 22.40 -28.73 -11.74
N ILE A 11 22.46 -29.98 -12.22
CA ILE A 11 21.59 -30.44 -13.30
C ILE A 11 20.11 -30.43 -12.87
N ALA A 12 19.82 -30.88 -11.64
CA ALA A 12 18.46 -30.84 -11.10
C ALA A 12 17.93 -29.40 -10.98
N ALA A 13 18.77 -28.44 -10.56
CA ALA A 13 18.40 -27.03 -10.49
C ALA A 13 18.13 -26.43 -11.88
N VAL A 14 18.92 -26.79 -12.89
CA VAL A 14 18.71 -26.32 -14.28
C VAL A 14 17.42 -26.90 -14.87
N LEU A 15 17.14 -28.19 -14.64
CA LEU A 15 15.89 -28.82 -15.07
C LEU A 15 14.67 -28.23 -14.36
N ALA A 16 14.77 -28.00 -13.04
CA ALA A 16 13.72 -27.35 -12.27
C ALA A 16 13.46 -25.91 -12.76
N PHE A 17 14.51 -25.16 -13.09
CA PHE A 17 14.37 -23.82 -13.67
C PHE A 17 13.73 -23.86 -15.07
N PHE A 18 13.98 -24.88 -15.88
CA PHE A 18 13.32 -25.00 -17.18
C PHE A 18 11.83 -25.35 -17.09
N LEU A 19 11.44 -26.11 -16.06
CA LEU A 19 10.07 -26.57 -15.86
C LEU A 19 9.21 -25.58 -15.06
N PHE A 20 9.82 -24.81 -14.16
CA PHE A 20 9.15 -23.91 -13.21
C PHE A 20 9.77 -22.50 -13.21
N GLY A 21 10.52 -22.15 -14.24
CA GLY A 21 11.24 -20.88 -14.33
C GLY A 21 10.30 -19.69 -14.25
N ASP A 22 9.14 -19.79 -14.90
CA ASP A 22 8.13 -18.74 -14.91
C ASP A 22 7.52 -18.52 -13.51
N GLU A 23 7.23 -19.59 -12.76
CA GLU A 23 6.76 -19.51 -11.38
C GLU A 23 7.83 -18.96 -10.43
N ILE A 24 9.08 -19.38 -10.60
CA ILE A 24 10.21 -18.93 -9.76
C ILE A 24 10.49 -17.44 -10.00
N LEU A 25 10.55 -17.03 -11.27
CA LEU A 25 10.75 -15.63 -11.65
C LEU A 25 9.54 -14.78 -11.26
N GLY A 26 8.33 -15.31 -11.38
CA GLY A 26 7.09 -14.67 -10.92
C GLY A 26 7.09 -14.43 -9.41
N LEU A 27 7.53 -15.42 -8.62
CA LEU A 27 7.65 -15.29 -7.17
C LEU A 27 8.71 -14.26 -6.78
N LEU A 28 9.88 -14.28 -7.43
CA LEU A 28 10.93 -13.28 -7.21
C LEU A 28 10.44 -11.87 -7.56
N GLY A 29 9.73 -11.72 -8.69
CA GLY A 29 9.11 -10.47 -9.10
C GLY A 29 8.07 -9.96 -8.10
N ALA A 30 7.25 -10.86 -7.54
CA ALA A 30 6.27 -10.51 -6.52
C ALA A 30 6.94 -10.03 -5.22
N ILE A 31 8.01 -10.69 -4.78
CA ILE A 31 8.77 -10.28 -3.58
C ILE A 31 9.40 -8.90 -3.79
N ILE A 32 10.08 -8.70 -4.92
CA ILE A 32 10.71 -7.41 -5.24
C ILE A 32 9.64 -6.32 -5.35
N GLY A 33 8.53 -6.61 -6.04
CA GLY A 33 7.39 -5.70 -6.17
C GLY A 33 6.79 -5.33 -4.82
N LEU A 34 6.68 -6.27 -3.89
CA LEU A 34 6.19 -6.03 -2.53
C LEU A 34 7.14 -5.13 -1.74
N VAL A 35 8.45 -5.38 -1.80
CA VAL A 35 9.46 -4.53 -1.13
C VAL A 35 9.42 -3.10 -1.67
N ILE A 36 9.39 -2.95 -2.99
CA ILE A 36 9.29 -1.63 -3.65
C ILE A 36 7.97 -0.96 -3.27
N SER A 37 6.85 -1.69 -3.29
CA SER A 37 5.53 -1.16 -2.94
C SER A 37 5.50 -0.62 -1.51
N ILE A 38 6.04 -1.37 -0.53
CA ILE A 38 6.12 -0.91 0.86
C ILE A 38 7.00 0.35 0.95
N GLY A 39 8.16 0.35 0.29
CA GLY A 39 9.07 1.49 0.28
C GLY A 39 8.44 2.75 -0.32
N VAL A 40 7.86 2.64 -1.51
CA VAL A 40 7.19 3.75 -2.20
C VAL A 40 5.98 4.23 -1.41
N THR A 41 5.16 3.33 -0.88
CA THR A 41 3.99 3.70 -0.05
C THR A 41 4.42 4.46 1.20
N GLY A 42 5.47 4.00 1.88
CA GLY A 42 6.05 4.70 3.03
C GLY A 42 6.53 6.11 2.69
N LEU A 43 7.26 6.25 1.58
CA LEU A 43 7.74 7.56 1.10
C LEU A 43 6.59 8.51 0.74
N VAL A 44 5.55 8.00 0.09
CA VAL A 44 4.35 8.79 -0.26
C VAL A 44 3.61 9.24 1.00
N MET A 45 3.46 8.37 2.00
CA MET A 45 2.85 8.74 3.29
C MET A 45 3.60 9.90 3.96
N LEU A 46 4.94 9.81 4.00
CA LEU A 46 5.78 10.88 4.56
C LEU A 46 5.67 12.17 3.74
N ALA A 47 5.68 12.08 2.41
CA ALA A 47 5.54 13.25 1.54
C ALA A 47 4.22 13.98 1.78
N ILE A 48 3.12 13.26 1.97
CA ILE A 48 1.80 13.83 2.29
C ILE A 48 1.84 14.52 3.66
N ALA A 49 2.42 13.87 4.68
CA ALA A 49 2.52 14.43 6.03
C ALA A 49 3.35 15.74 6.05
N VAL A 50 4.50 15.73 5.38
CA VAL A 50 5.38 16.89 5.23
C VAL A 50 4.68 17.99 4.42
N GLY A 51 3.96 17.63 3.36
CA GLY A 51 3.18 18.57 2.56
C GLY A 51 2.08 19.25 3.40
N ALA A 52 1.31 18.47 4.16
CA ALA A 52 0.26 18.98 5.04
C ALA A 52 0.82 19.90 6.14
N PHE A 53 1.93 19.50 6.77
CA PHE A 53 2.66 20.33 7.72
C PHE A 53 3.13 21.65 7.08
N GLY A 54 3.79 21.55 5.92
CA GLY A 54 4.34 22.69 5.20
C GLY A 54 3.28 23.69 4.78
N LEU A 55 2.10 23.21 4.33
CA LEU A 55 0.96 24.08 4.00
C LEU A 55 0.48 24.90 5.19
N VAL A 56 0.35 24.28 6.37
CA VAL A 56 -0.09 25.00 7.58
C VAL A 56 0.93 26.05 8.00
N VAL A 57 2.22 25.71 7.95
CA VAL A 57 3.30 26.66 8.26
C VAL A 57 3.34 27.80 7.24
N ALA A 58 3.16 27.52 5.95
CA ALA A 58 3.19 28.51 4.89
C ALA A 58 2.07 29.57 5.00
N VAL A 59 0.92 29.18 5.56
CA VAL A 59 -0.21 30.10 5.81
C VAL A 59 -0.04 30.86 7.15
N GLY A 60 1.07 30.66 7.86
CA GLY A 60 1.36 31.32 9.13
C GLY A 60 0.71 30.66 10.35
N GLY A 61 0.29 29.40 10.22
CA GLY A 61 -0.24 28.61 11.33
C GLY A 61 0.82 28.29 12.39
N SER A 62 0.37 28.01 13.62
CA SER A 62 1.28 27.58 14.68
C SER A 62 1.81 26.17 14.44
N ILE A 63 3.03 25.88 14.94
CA ILE A 63 3.65 24.56 14.81
C ILE A 63 2.77 23.48 15.45
N ALA A 64 2.11 23.78 16.56
CA ALA A 64 1.19 22.85 17.21
C ALA A 64 0.04 22.44 16.28
N VAL A 65 -0.56 23.41 15.56
CA VAL A 65 -1.63 23.13 14.59
C VAL A 65 -1.07 22.35 13.39
N ALA A 66 0.11 22.70 12.90
CA ALA A 66 0.75 22.00 11.79
C ALA A 66 1.02 20.51 12.11
N MET A 67 1.46 20.21 13.33
CA MET A 67 1.67 18.85 13.80
C MET A 67 0.36 18.05 13.87
N VAL A 68 -0.72 18.66 14.37
CA VAL A 68 -2.04 18.01 14.42
C VAL A 68 -2.54 17.71 13.01
N VAL A 69 -2.44 18.67 12.10
CA VAL A 69 -2.87 18.48 10.70
C VAL A 69 -2.05 17.39 10.01
N ALA A 70 -0.72 17.35 10.23
CA ALA A 70 0.13 16.29 9.70
C ALA A 70 -0.24 14.90 10.26
N ALA A 71 -0.57 14.81 11.55
CA ALA A 71 -1.02 13.57 12.18
C ALA A 71 -2.37 13.10 11.63
N VAL A 72 -3.31 14.03 11.42
CA VAL A 72 -4.61 13.74 10.78
C VAL A 72 -4.42 13.30 9.33
N ALA A 73 -3.53 13.95 8.59
CA ALA A 73 -3.20 13.55 7.22
C ALA A 73 -2.63 12.13 7.17
N LEU A 74 -1.69 11.79 8.06
CA LEU A 74 -1.17 10.42 8.18
C LEU A 74 -2.27 9.40 8.48
N ALA A 75 -3.15 9.69 9.43
CA ALA A 75 -4.28 8.82 9.74
C ALA A 75 -5.21 8.65 8.52
N ALA A 76 -5.56 9.75 7.83
CA ALA A 76 -6.41 9.70 6.65
C ALA A 76 -5.81 8.87 5.51
N VAL A 77 -4.48 8.91 5.33
CA VAL A 77 -3.77 8.08 4.34
C VAL A 77 -3.73 6.61 4.76
N LEU A 78 -3.53 6.33 6.05
CA LEU A 78 -3.55 4.95 6.57
C LEU A 78 -4.92 4.28 6.40
N PHE A 79 -6.00 5.06 6.49
CA PHE A 79 -7.37 4.61 6.21
C PHE A 79 -7.83 4.97 4.79
N SER A 80 -6.92 5.27 3.85
CA SER A 80 -7.25 5.62 2.46
C SER A 80 -8.14 4.56 1.78
N TRP A 81 -7.90 3.29 2.09
CA TRP A 81 -8.67 2.14 1.59
C TRP A 81 -10.13 2.13 2.06
N LEU A 82 -10.47 2.84 3.14
CA LEU A 82 -11.82 2.88 3.72
C LEU A 82 -12.72 3.90 2.99
N TRP A 83 -12.15 4.92 2.37
CA TRP A 83 -12.91 6.01 1.74
C TRP A 83 -13.90 5.56 0.66
N PRO A 84 -13.57 4.61 -0.25
CA PRO A 84 -14.53 4.12 -1.23
C PRO A 84 -15.77 3.50 -0.57
N TYR A 85 -15.59 2.79 0.54
CA TYR A 85 -16.68 2.19 1.29
C TYR A 85 -17.52 3.24 2.03
N LEU A 86 -16.89 4.25 2.62
CA LEU A 86 -17.58 5.37 3.26
C LEU A 86 -18.40 6.18 2.24
N LEU A 87 -17.83 6.43 1.06
CA LEU A 87 -18.52 7.08 -0.05
C LEU A 87 -19.72 6.26 -0.51
N LEU A 88 -19.55 4.95 -0.72
CA LEU A 88 -20.64 4.05 -1.10
C LEU A 88 -21.75 4.03 -0.04
N ALA A 89 -21.40 3.93 1.24
CA ALA A 89 -22.35 3.99 2.34
C ALA A 89 -23.11 5.32 2.37
N GLY A 90 -22.42 6.44 2.14
CA GLY A 90 -23.02 7.77 2.01
C GLY A 90 -24.00 7.86 0.84
N ILE A 91 -23.64 7.31 -0.33
CA ILE A 91 -24.52 7.26 -1.50
C ILE A 91 -25.77 6.43 -1.19
N ILE A 92 -25.61 5.22 -0.63
CA ILE A 92 -26.73 4.35 -0.24
C ILE A 92 -27.63 5.08 0.76
N TYR A 93 -27.06 5.72 1.78
CA TYR A 93 -27.80 6.50 2.76
C TYR A 93 -28.65 7.60 2.10
N LEU A 94 -28.07 8.37 1.17
CA LEU A 94 -28.78 9.42 0.44
C LEU A 94 -29.91 8.85 -0.45
N LEU A 95 -29.71 7.67 -1.05
CA LEU A 95 -30.73 6.98 -1.83
C LEU A 95 -31.89 6.47 -0.96
N VAL A 96 -31.59 5.90 0.22
CA VAL A 96 -32.61 5.41 1.17
C VAL A 96 -33.39 6.56 1.78
N ARG A 97 -32.71 7.66 2.17
CA ARG A 97 -33.34 8.91 2.65
C ARG A 97 -34.36 9.47 1.66
N LYS A 98 -34.14 9.31 0.36
CA LYS A 98 -35.01 9.83 -0.70
C LYS A 98 -36.18 8.90 -1.05
N ARG A 99 -36.34 7.75 -0.38
CA ARG A 99 -37.53 6.90 -0.54
C ARG A 99 -38.77 7.65 0.01
N PRO A 100 -39.85 7.85 -0.76
CA PRO A 100 -41.09 8.39 -0.23
C PRO A 100 -41.59 7.46 0.88
N LYS A 101 -41.87 8.02 2.06
CA LYS A 101 -42.57 7.28 3.12
C LYS A 101 -43.95 6.91 2.56
N ALA A 102 -44.30 5.63 2.59
CA ALA A 102 -45.66 5.22 2.35
C ALA A 102 -46.52 5.80 3.49
N VAL A 103 -47.28 6.84 3.18
CA VAL A 103 -48.37 7.35 4.02
C VAL A 103 -49.65 6.79 3.46
#